data_AF-A0A1J5PWF6-F1
#
_entry.id   AF-A0A1J5PWF6-F1
#
_cell.length_a   1.000
_cell.length_b   1.000
_cell.length_c   1.000
_cell.angle_alpha   90.00
_cell.angle_beta   90.00
_cell.angle_gamma   90.00
#
_symmetry.space_group_name_H-M   'P 1'
#
loop_
_entity.id
_entity.type
_entity.pdbx_description
1 polymer ?
#
loop_
_entity_poly.entity_id
_entity_poly.type
_entity_poly.pdbx_seq_one_letter_code
_entity_poly.pdbx_strand_id
1 'polypeptide(L)'
;MPDQGVGRDSLAQRLQQAGAHVEFVVAYQRGAPVWGEAQRVLACSAASDGSVWLFSSAEALAHLHRLLPDQSWRAARAVATHPRIAQAARELGFGVVVPSRATPEDVAASIESMA
;
A
#
# COMPACT_ATOMS: atom_id res chain seq x y z
N MET A 1 -4.58 -23.95 -16.74
CA MET A 1 -3.94 -24.21 -15.42
C MET A 1 -4.89 -23.69 -14.36
N PRO A 2 -5.09 -24.38 -13.22
CA PRO A 2 -5.96 -23.87 -12.17
C PRO A 2 -5.41 -22.54 -11.66
N ASP A 3 -6.27 -21.54 -11.50
CA ASP A 3 -5.90 -20.23 -10.98
C ASP A 3 -5.27 -20.39 -9.60
N GLN A 4 -4.04 -19.91 -9.42
CA GLN A 4 -3.43 -19.84 -8.10
C GLN A 4 -3.94 -18.56 -7.42
N GLY A 5 -4.76 -18.70 -6.37
CA GLY A 5 -5.31 -17.55 -5.67
C GLY A 5 -4.23 -16.70 -5.01
N VAL A 6 -4.11 -15.44 -5.41
CA VAL A 6 -3.07 -14.54 -4.90
C VAL A 6 -3.32 -14.18 -3.43
N GLY A 7 -2.37 -14.53 -2.55
CA GLY A 7 -2.29 -14.01 -1.17
C GLY A 7 -2.90 -14.90 -0.09
N ARG A 8 -3.37 -16.11 -0.41
CA ARG A 8 -3.90 -17.09 0.56
C ARG A 8 -3.34 -18.50 0.38
N ASP A 9 -2.16 -18.62 -0.22
CA ASP A 9 -1.51 -19.92 -0.48
C ASP A 9 -1.38 -20.79 0.78
N SER A 10 -1.04 -20.16 1.91
CA SER A 10 -0.89 -20.86 3.19
C SER A 10 -2.21 -21.41 3.75
N LEU A 11 -3.34 -20.76 3.45
CA LEU A 11 -4.66 -21.26 3.83
C LEU A 11 -5.05 -22.45 2.96
N ALA A 12 -4.87 -22.32 1.64
CA ALA A 12 -5.16 -23.38 0.69
C ALA A 12 -4.33 -24.64 0.98
N GLN A 13 -3.03 -24.47 1.24
CA GLN A 13 -2.13 -25.58 1.59
C GLN A 13 -2.59 -26.29 2.87
N ARG A 14 -3.04 -25.56 3.90
CA ARG A 14 -3.56 -26.16 5.15
C ARG A 14 -4.85 -26.94 4.93
N LEU A 15 -5.76 -26.42 4.11
CA LEU A 15 -7.02 -27.10 3.78
C LEU A 15 -6.76 -28.40 2.99
N GLN A 16 -5.85 -28.34 2.01
CA GLN A 16 -5.44 -29.52 1.24
C GLN A 16 -4.77 -30.58 2.12
N GLN A 17 -3.90 -30.16 3.05
CA GLN A 17 -3.28 -31.07 4.05
C GLN A 17 -4.32 -31.74 4.96
N ALA A 18 -5.46 -31.10 5.21
CA ALA A 18 -6.58 -31.67 5.96
C ALA A 18 -7.49 -32.57 5.11
N GLY A 19 -7.16 -32.82 3.83
CA GLY A 19 -7.93 -33.66 2.91
C GLY A 19 -9.07 -32.95 2.19
N ALA A 20 -9.18 -31.61 2.30
CA ALA A 20 -10.18 -30.85 1.59
C ALA A 20 -9.78 -30.63 0.12
N HIS A 21 -10.75 -30.71 -0.78
CA HIS A 21 -10.58 -30.22 -2.16
C HIS A 21 -10.69 -28.69 -2.15
N VAL A 22 -9.68 -28.01 -2.69
CA VAL A 22 -9.65 -26.54 -2.77
C VAL A 22 -9.71 -26.11 -4.22
N GLU A 23 -10.74 -25.36 -4.56
CA GLU A 23 -10.89 -24.67 -5.83
C GLU A 23 -10.77 -23.17 -5.60
N PHE A 24 -9.99 -22.49 -6.44
CA PHE A 24 -9.88 -21.04 -6.41
C PHE A 24 -10.83 -20.42 -7.43
N VAL A 25 -11.66 -19.49 -6.97
CA VAL A 25 -12.53 -18.68 -7.82
C VAL A 25 -12.14 -17.22 -7.63
N VAL A 26 -11.65 -16.58 -8.70
CA VAL A 26 -11.21 -15.18 -8.66
C VAL A 26 -12.44 -14.28 -8.62
N ALA A 27 -12.65 -13.60 -7.48
CA ALA A 27 -13.75 -12.64 -7.34
C ALA A 27 -13.42 -11.27 -7.97
N TYR A 28 -12.15 -10.84 -7.91
CA TYR A 28 -11.69 -9.58 -8.46
C TYR A 28 -10.17 -9.58 -8.64
N GLN A 29 -9.67 -8.60 -9.40
CA GLN A 29 -8.25 -8.31 -9.56
C GLN A 29 -7.97 -6.87 -9.13
N ARG A 30 -6.82 -6.64 -8.48
CA ARG A 30 -6.31 -5.28 -8.24
C ARG A 30 -5.50 -4.83 -9.46
N GLY A 31 -5.86 -3.67 -9.99
CA GLY A 31 -5.18 -3.05 -11.13
C GLY A 31 -4.49 -1.77 -10.72
N ALA A 32 -3.45 -1.39 -11.46
CA ALA A 32 -2.84 -0.08 -11.31
C ALA A 32 -3.88 1.01 -11.66
N PRO A 33 -3.95 2.10 -10.89
CA PRO A 33 -4.83 3.20 -11.23
C PRO A 33 -4.33 3.92 -12.49
N VAL A 34 -5.25 4.47 -13.27
CA VAL A 34 -4.94 5.31 -14.43
C VAL A 34 -5.03 6.77 -14.00
N TRP A 35 -3.89 7.44 -13.89
CA TRP A 35 -3.81 8.86 -13.53
C TRP A 35 -3.67 9.74 -14.78
N GLY A 36 -4.56 10.71 -14.88
CA GLY A 36 -4.41 11.86 -15.77
C GLY A 36 -3.45 12.90 -15.18
N GLU A 37 -3.28 14.00 -15.90
CA GLU A 37 -2.33 15.05 -15.55
C GLU A 37 -2.64 15.71 -14.20
N ALA A 38 -3.91 16.03 -13.92
CA ALA A 38 -4.33 16.66 -12.68
C ALA A 38 -3.96 15.81 -11.44
N GLN A 39 -4.14 14.49 -11.49
CA GLN A 39 -3.74 13.61 -10.39
C GLN A 39 -2.23 13.57 -10.21
N ARG A 40 -1.46 13.57 -11.31
CA ARG A 40 0.01 13.59 -11.25
C ARG A 40 0.52 14.88 -10.63
N VAL A 41 0.00 16.02 -11.07
CA VAL A 41 0.35 17.34 -10.52
C VAL A 41 0.04 17.40 -9.03
N LEU A 42 -1.17 16.96 -8.62
CA LEU A 42 -1.55 16.92 -7.22
C LEU A 42 -0.60 16.03 -6.39
N ALA A 43 -0.28 14.84 -6.89
CA ALA A 43 0.61 13.90 -6.21
C ALA A 43 2.05 14.45 -6.09
N CYS A 44 2.56 15.12 -7.13
CA CYS A 44 3.86 15.78 -7.09
C CYS A 44 3.90 16.91 -6.06
N SER A 45 2.87 17.76 -6.00
CA SER A 45 2.75 18.81 -4.98
C SER A 45 2.70 18.20 -3.56
N ALA A 46 1.87 17.18 -3.38
CA ALA A 46 1.69 16.45 -2.12
C ALA A 46 2.95 15.70 -1.65
N ALA A 47 3.99 15.58 -2.48
CA ALA A 47 5.27 15.02 -2.07
C ALA A 47 6.13 16.02 -1.26
N SER A 48 5.74 17.30 -1.21
CA SER A 48 6.53 18.35 -0.55
C SER A 48 5.74 19.45 0.18
N ASP A 49 4.43 19.57 -0.05
CA ASP A 49 3.60 20.64 0.52
C ASP A 49 3.18 20.43 1.99
N GLY A 50 3.64 19.34 2.62
CA GLY A 50 3.28 18.97 3.99
C GLY A 50 2.10 18.00 4.08
N SER A 51 1.49 17.60 2.96
CA SER A 51 0.47 16.56 2.91
C SER A 51 0.94 15.24 3.52
N VAL A 52 0.00 14.51 4.13
CA VAL A 52 0.24 13.19 4.72
C VAL A 52 -0.39 12.10 3.84
N TRP A 53 0.42 11.15 3.41
CA TRP A 53 0.02 10.00 2.61
C TRP A 53 -0.37 8.82 3.50
N LEU A 54 -1.56 8.25 3.33
CA LEU A 54 -1.98 7.06 4.06
C LEU A 54 -1.90 5.82 3.17
N PHE A 55 -1.11 4.82 3.59
CA PHE A 55 -0.96 3.56 2.88
C PHE A 55 -1.50 2.38 3.70
N SER A 56 -2.44 1.64 3.09
CA SER A 56 -2.99 0.39 3.61
C SER A 56 -2.53 -0.86 2.84
N SER A 57 -1.73 -0.69 1.79
CA SER A 57 -1.16 -1.78 1.00
C SER A 57 0.21 -1.41 0.43
N ALA A 58 1.15 -2.34 0.45
CA ALA A 58 2.45 -2.18 -0.22
C ALA A 58 2.31 -2.15 -1.75
N GLU A 59 1.25 -2.76 -2.29
CA GLU A 59 0.95 -2.70 -3.74
C GLU A 59 0.65 -1.27 -4.20
N ALA A 60 0.07 -0.43 -3.34
CA ALA A 60 -0.18 0.97 -3.63
C ALA A 60 1.14 1.76 -3.80
N LEU A 61 2.15 1.47 -2.98
CA LEU A 61 3.49 2.07 -3.09
C LEU A 61 4.18 1.63 -4.39
N ALA A 62 4.06 0.35 -4.76
CA ALA A 62 4.59 -0.14 -6.03
C ALA A 62 3.92 0.53 -7.25
N HIS A 63 2.60 0.79 -7.17
CA HIS A 63 1.91 1.57 -8.19
C HIS A 63 2.34 3.03 -8.22
N LEU A 64 2.48 3.66 -7.05
CA LEU A 64 2.91 5.05 -6.94
C LEU A 64 4.29 5.27 -7.57
N HIS A 65 5.25 4.39 -7.28
CA HIS A 65 6.58 4.43 -7.89
C HIS A 65 6.51 4.33 -9.42
N ARG A 66 5.67 3.44 -9.95
CA ARG A 66 5.52 3.30 -11.41
C ARG A 66 4.85 4.50 -12.07
N LEU A 67 3.91 5.13 -11.38
CA LEU A 67 3.19 6.29 -11.88
C LEU A 67 4.05 7.56 -11.87
N LEU A 68 4.96 7.67 -10.90
CA LEU A 68 5.86 8.80 -10.68
C LEU A 68 7.29 8.32 -10.41
N PRO A 69 7.99 7.73 -11.41
CA PRO A 69 9.29 7.09 -11.21
C PRO A 69 10.38 8.07 -10.77
N ASP A 70 10.30 9.32 -11.23
CA ASP A 70 11.31 10.35 -10.98
C ASP A 70 10.96 11.24 -9.77
N GLN A 71 9.84 10.99 -9.09
CA GLN A 71 9.42 11.82 -7.95
C GLN A 71 10.28 11.50 -6.73
N SER A 72 10.87 12.56 -6.16
CA SER A 72 11.52 12.46 -4.85
C SER A 72 10.47 12.49 -3.74
N TRP A 73 10.51 11.49 -2.86
CA TRP A 73 9.64 11.36 -1.69
C TRP A 73 10.32 11.80 -0.38
N ARG A 74 11.55 12.34 -0.46
CA ARG A 74 12.37 12.67 0.71
C ARG A 74 11.76 13.73 1.63
N ALA A 75 10.94 14.63 1.10
CA ALA A 75 10.20 15.61 1.89
C ALA A 75 8.79 15.14 2.29
N ALA A 76 8.33 14.01 1.74
CA ALA A 76 6.99 13.50 1.91
C ALA A 76 6.82 12.77 3.25
N ARG A 77 5.57 12.75 3.69
CA ARG A 77 5.14 12.16 4.95
C ARG A 77 4.17 11.03 4.69
N ALA A 78 4.39 9.87 5.32
CA ALA A 78 3.53 8.71 5.16
C ALA A 78 3.10 8.12 6.51
N VAL A 79 1.84 7.71 6.59
CA VAL A 79 1.28 6.80 7.59
C VAL A 79 1.07 5.44 6.95
N ALA A 80 1.52 4.38 7.59
CA ALA A 80 1.44 3.02 7.06
C ALA A 80 0.80 2.07 8.08
N THR A 81 -0.30 1.39 7.71
CA THR A 81 -1.11 0.61 8.66
C THR A 81 -0.54 -0.77 9.02
N HIS A 82 0.65 -1.10 8.53
CA HIS A 82 1.33 -2.37 8.80
C HIS A 82 2.86 -2.21 8.64
N PRO A 83 3.69 -2.93 9.44
CA PRO A 83 5.15 -2.85 9.35
C PRO A 83 5.73 -3.06 7.95
N ARG A 84 5.20 -4.03 7.18
CA ARG A 84 5.64 -4.26 5.78
C ARG A 84 5.35 -3.07 4.85
N ILE A 85 4.26 -2.34 5.08
CA ILE A 85 3.91 -1.16 4.27
C ILE A 85 4.84 -0.02 4.64
N ALA A 86 5.12 0.17 5.94
CA ALA A 86 6.07 1.16 6.42
C ALA A 86 7.47 0.90 5.83
N GLN A 87 7.88 -0.35 5.76
CA GLN A 87 9.14 -0.74 5.13
C GLN A 87 9.16 -0.38 3.64
N ALA A 88 8.14 -0.74 2.88
CA ALA A 88 8.05 -0.39 1.46
C ALA A 88 8.04 1.15 1.23
N ALA A 89 7.43 1.93 2.12
CA ALA A 89 7.44 3.39 2.03
C ALA A 89 8.85 3.97 2.25
N ARG A 90 9.61 3.41 3.20
CA ARG A 90 11.01 3.80 3.43
C ARG A 90 11.90 3.43 2.25
N GLU A 91 11.70 2.24 1.67
CA GLU A 91 12.43 1.79 0.47
C GLU A 91 12.15 2.67 -0.75
N LEU A 92 10.92 3.18 -0.88
CA LEU A 92 10.56 4.17 -1.91
C LEU A 92 11.15 5.57 -1.64
N GLY A 93 11.71 5.80 -0.44
CA GLY A 93 12.39 7.04 -0.09
C GLY A 93 11.54 8.10 0.61
N PHE A 94 10.40 7.72 1.21
CA PHE A 94 9.62 8.64 2.06
C PHE A 94 10.46 9.13 3.24
N GLY A 95 10.55 10.45 3.40
CA GLY A 95 11.36 11.08 4.46
C GLY A 95 10.85 10.81 5.87
N VAL A 96 9.52 10.78 6.04
CA VAL A 96 8.87 10.48 7.31
C VAL A 96 7.88 9.33 7.10
N VAL A 97 8.02 8.27 7.90
CA VAL A 97 7.12 7.10 7.86
C VAL A 97 6.69 6.72 9.27
N VAL A 98 5.42 6.95 9.58
CA VAL A 98 4.78 6.63 10.86
C VAL A 98 3.97 5.34 10.72
N PRO A 99 4.32 4.26 11.42
CA PRO A 99 3.49 3.07 11.47
C PRO A 99 2.23 3.34 12.31
N SER A 100 1.09 2.85 11.83
CA SER A 100 -0.18 2.89 12.53
C SER A 100 -0.84 1.51 12.50
N ARG A 101 -1.85 1.29 13.34
CA ARG A 101 -2.75 0.14 13.19
C ARG A 101 -3.86 0.51 12.20
N ALA A 102 -4.49 -0.49 11.60
CA ALA A 102 -5.58 -0.28 10.65
C ALA A 102 -6.93 0.04 11.33
N THR A 103 -6.92 0.86 12.38
CA THR A 103 -8.14 1.39 13.03
C THR A 103 -8.26 2.89 12.73
N PRO A 104 -9.48 3.44 12.57
CA PRO A 104 -9.66 4.87 12.34
C PRO A 104 -9.02 5.74 13.43
N GLU A 105 -9.12 5.33 14.69
CA GLU A 105 -8.58 6.05 15.85
C GLU A 105 -7.05 6.09 15.83
N ASP A 106 -6.40 4.94 15.57
CA ASP A 106 -4.93 4.87 15.53
C ASP A 106 -4.38 5.64 14.32
N VAL A 107 -5.10 5.69 13.21
CA VAL A 107 -4.72 6.51 12.03
C VAL A 107 -4.83 8.00 12.34
N ALA A 108 -5.93 8.44 12.96
CA ALA A 108 -6.11 9.84 13.34
C ALA A 108 -5.02 10.31 14.31
N ALA A 109 -4.76 9.55 15.38
CA ALA A 109 -3.69 9.86 16.34
C ALA A 109 -2.30 9.92 15.68
N SER A 110 -2.06 9.06 14.69
CA SER A 110 -0.80 9.08 13.93
C SER A 110 -0.64 10.37 13.13
N ILE A 111 -1.71 10.85 12.46
CA ILE A 111 -1.69 12.11 11.71
C ILE A 111 -1.49 13.31 12.65
N GLU A 112 -2.19 13.33 13.79
CA GLU A 112 -2.04 14.40 14.79
C GLU A 112 -0.61 14.51 15.33
N SER A 113 0.09 13.38 15.51
CA SER A 113 1.50 13.39 15.94
C SER A 113 2.48 13.97 14.93
N MET A 114 2.03 14.21 13.69
CA MET A 114 2.83 14.75 12.58
C MET A 114 2.54 16.23 12.28
N ALA A 115 1.57 16.82 12.99
CA ALA A 115 1.19 18.23 12.85
C ALA A 115 2.24 19.18 13.45
#